data_AF-A0A9P6U533-F1
#
_entry.id   AF-A0A9P6U533-F1
#
_cell.length_a   1.000
_cell.length_b   1.000
_cell.length_c   1.000
_cell.angle_alpha   90.00
_cell.angle_beta   90.00
_cell.angle_gamma   90.00
#
_symmetry.space_group_name_H-M   'P 1'
#
loop_
_entity.id
_entity.type
_entity.pdbx_description
1 polymer ?
#
loop_
_entity_poly.entity_id
_entity_poly.type
_entity_poly.pdbx_seq_one_letter_code
_entity_poly.pdbx_strand_id
1 'polypeptide(L)'
;MNALRLASRNVHQAARLNVQGKNDMEIIDQTKTRGFQSSSLLLTGMSHDATDGNFKELVGAKEPIIVDFHADWCRPCHVLDPIIRDEVKQSGAVTLIRVNVDDCPKVASEFQIASVPCVMAFKGGKPVDKFVGALPKNAVKDFVEKHAGRA
;
A
#
# COMPACT_ATOMS: atom_id res chain seq x y z
N MET A 1 51.64 40.99 30.66
CA MET A 1 51.37 39.76 29.88
C MET A 1 49.87 39.68 29.65
N ASN A 2 49.47 39.58 28.39
CA ASN A 2 48.18 40.01 27.83
C ASN A 2 47.04 38.98 27.93
N ALA A 3 45.83 39.48 27.66
CA ALA A 3 44.61 38.80 27.19
C ALA A 3 43.71 38.18 28.28
N LEU A 4 42.37 38.27 28.25
CA LEU A 4 41.40 38.79 27.28
C LEU A 4 40.08 39.02 28.05
N ARG A 5 39.42 40.19 27.95
CA ARG A 5 38.06 40.39 28.48
C ARG A 5 37.18 41.10 27.46
N LEU A 6 36.06 40.44 27.17
CA LEU A 6 34.70 40.97 27.04
C LEU A 6 34.42 42.08 26.02
N ALA A 7 33.64 41.71 25.01
CA ALA A 7 32.65 42.57 24.38
C ALA A 7 31.56 41.65 23.80
N SER A 8 30.29 41.98 23.68
CA SER A 8 29.48 43.09 24.19
C SER A 8 28.03 42.71 23.88
N ARG A 9 27.12 43.30 24.65
CA ARG A 9 25.67 43.17 24.57
C ARG A 9 25.16 43.54 23.18
N ASN A 10 24.21 42.77 22.63
CA ASN A 10 23.38 43.22 21.51
C ASN A 10 21.95 43.48 22.02
N VAL A 11 21.65 44.76 22.21
CA VAL A 11 20.31 45.33 22.39
C VAL A 11 20.05 46.17 21.16
N HIS A 12 19.09 45.71 20.36
CA HIS A 12 18.22 46.48 19.46
C HIS A 12 18.79 47.69 18.69
N GLN A 13 18.87 47.58 17.34
CA GLN A 13 18.41 48.67 16.47
C GLN A 13 17.96 48.18 15.08
N ALA A 14 16.64 48.15 14.91
CA ALA A 14 15.82 48.44 13.73
C ALA A 14 16.23 47.93 12.33
N ALA A 15 15.49 46.92 11.86
CA ALA A 15 15.36 46.59 10.44
C ALA A 15 14.58 47.69 9.69
N ARG A 16 15.13 48.18 8.58
CA ARG A 16 14.42 49.05 7.62
C ARG A 16 13.49 48.18 6.77
N LEU A 17 12.21 48.52 6.76
CA LEU A 17 11.23 48.10 5.76
C LEU A 17 11.54 48.80 4.42
N ASN A 18 11.55 48.04 3.33
CA ASN A 18 11.28 48.61 2.01
C ASN A 18 10.28 47.73 1.27
N VAL A 19 9.10 48.30 1.05
CA VAL A 19 7.98 47.74 0.29
C VAL A 19 8.20 48.11 -1.17
N GLN A 20 8.34 47.11 -2.04
CA GLN A 20 7.77 47.16 -3.39
C GLN A 20 7.57 45.73 -3.90
N GLY A 21 6.31 45.36 -4.09
CA GLY A 21 5.89 44.00 -4.38
C GLY A 21 6.28 43.51 -5.78
N LYS A 22 6.56 42.21 -5.84
CA LYS A 22 6.09 41.31 -6.88
C LYS A 22 5.51 40.10 -6.18
N ASN A 23 4.29 39.76 -6.55
CA ASN A 23 3.47 38.76 -5.90
C ASN A 23 4.09 37.37 -6.07
N ASP A 24 4.63 36.81 -5.00
CA ASP A 24 4.81 35.36 -4.82
C ASP A 24 4.63 35.09 -3.32
N MET A 25 3.41 34.68 -2.95
CA MET A 25 3.11 34.26 -1.59
C MET A 25 3.68 32.84 -1.42
N GLU A 26 4.74 32.75 -0.61
CA GLU A 26 5.19 31.50 -0.01
C GLU A 26 4.04 30.83 0.76
N ILE A 27 3.74 29.58 0.44
CA ILE A 27 3.45 28.60 1.49
C ILE A 27 4.54 27.55 1.40
N ILE A 28 5.36 27.53 2.44
CA ILE A 28 6.34 26.50 2.73
C ILE A 28 5.54 25.22 3.05
N ASP A 29 5.34 24.31 2.09
CA ASP A 29 4.85 22.97 2.44
C ASP A 29 6.05 22.05 2.72
N GLN A 30 6.33 21.90 4.01
CA GLN A 30 7.34 21.02 4.59
C GLN A 30 7.03 19.51 4.41
N THR A 31 6.10 19.10 3.55
CA THR A 31 5.76 17.68 3.32
C THR A 31 6.50 17.02 2.15
N LYS A 32 7.21 17.78 1.30
CA LYS A 32 8.15 17.17 0.36
C LYS A 32 9.41 16.77 1.14
N THR A 33 9.79 15.49 1.05
CA THR A 33 10.99 14.86 1.67
C THR A 33 10.94 14.51 3.17
N ARG A 34 9.95 13.71 3.58
CA ARG A 34 10.11 12.77 4.71
C ARG A 34 9.54 11.39 4.40
N GLY A 35 10.43 10.42 4.25
CA GLY A 35 10.25 9.04 4.70
C GLY A 35 8.99 8.31 4.24
N PHE A 36 9.05 7.71 3.05
CA PHE A 36 8.35 6.47 2.77
C PHE A 36 9.03 5.32 3.56
N GLN A 37 8.95 5.40 4.87
CA GLN A 37 9.42 4.39 5.82
C GLN A 37 8.38 4.32 6.94
N SER A 38 7.47 3.36 6.77
CA SER A 38 6.84 2.60 7.86
C SER A 38 5.79 3.30 8.74
N SER A 39 4.52 3.16 8.37
CA SER A 39 3.51 2.59 9.27
C SER A 39 2.25 2.19 8.49
N SER A 40 2.19 0.90 8.11
CA SER A 40 0.98 0.08 7.91
C SER A 40 -0.36 0.83 7.81
N LEU A 41 -0.83 1.11 6.59
CA LEU A 41 -2.23 1.47 6.35
C LEU A 41 -2.99 0.45 5.52
N LEU A 42 -2.39 -0.71 5.23
CA LEU A 42 -3.18 -1.88 4.91
C LEU A 42 -3.76 -2.40 6.23
N LEU A 43 -5.01 -2.03 6.50
CA LEU A 43 -5.75 -2.59 7.62
C LEU A 43 -6.00 -4.06 7.29
N THR A 44 -5.45 -4.98 8.08
CA THR A 44 -5.73 -6.41 7.93
C THR A 44 -7.24 -6.64 8.03
N GLY A 45 -7.76 -7.59 7.25
CA GLY A 45 -9.19 -7.79 7.09
C GLY A 45 -9.88 -6.77 6.16
N MET A 46 -9.13 -5.91 5.47
CA MET A 46 -9.64 -5.04 4.40
C MET A 46 -9.12 -5.43 3.02
N SER A 47 -9.78 -4.86 2.01
CA SER A 47 -9.42 -4.97 0.60
C SER A 47 -8.85 -3.66 0.06
N HIS A 48 -7.88 -3.73 -0.82
CA HIS A 48 -7.34 -2.56 -1.54
C HIS A 48 -7.16 -2.90 -3.01
N ASP A 49 -7.52 -1.97 -3.88
CA ASP A 49 -7.29 -2.13 -5.31
C ASP A 49 -5.87 -1.69 -5.67
N ALA A 50 -5.18 -2.50 -6.45
CA ALA A 50 -3.85 -2.22 -6.95
C ALA A 50 -3.89 -1.52 -8.32
N THR A 51 -2.77 -0.89 -8.64
CA THR A 51 -2.42 -0.38 -9.95
C THR A 51 -1.05 -0.94 -10.34
N ASP A 52 -0.70 -0.90 -11.63
CA ASP A 52 0.65 -1.25 -12.08
C ASP A 52 1.77 -0.49 -11.35
N GLY A 53 1.48 0.72 -10.85
CA GLY A 53 2.45 1.59 -10.18
C GLY A 53 2.71 1.27 -8.70
N ASN A 54 1.74 0.68 -7.99
CA ASN A 54 1.83 0.45 -6.54
C ASN A 54 1.87 -1.03 -6.14
N PHE A 55 1.63 -1.97 -7.07
CA PHE A 55 1.49 -3.39 -6.74
C PHE A 55 2.68 -3.96 -5.95
N LYS A 56 3.92 -3.65 -6.37
CA LYS A 56 5.14 -4.17 -5.72
C LYS A 56 5.30 -3.71 -4.29
N GLU A 57 4.85 -2.49 -4.00
CA GLU A 57 4.84 -1.94 -2.65
C GLU A 57 3.81 -2.67 -1.78
N LEU A 58 2.59 -2.84 -2.31
CA LEU A 58 1.49 -3.50 -1.60
C LEU A 58 1.82 -4.95 -1.21
N VAL A 59 2.37 -5.75 -2.13
CA VAL A 59 2.72 -7.15 -1.82
C VAL A 59 3.99 -7.29 -0.98
N GLY A 60 4.78 -6.22 -0.86
CA GLY A 60 5.99 -6.15 -0.04
C GLY A 60 5.72 -5.90 1.45
N ALA A 61 4.45 -5.77 1.85
CA ALA A 61 4.05 -5.57 3.24
C ALA A 61 4.50 -6.73 4.14
N LYS A 62 4.55 -6.47 5.46
CA LYS A 62 5.04 -7.45 6.44
C LYS A 62 4.01 -8.53 6.75
N GLU A 63 2.75 -8.14 6.76
CA GLU A 63 1.60 -9.02 6.92
C GLU A 63 1.43 -9.94 5.70
N PRO A 64 0.83 -11.13 5.87
CA PRO A 64 0.48 -11.97 4.74
C PRO A 64 -0.55 -11.27 3.84
N ILE A 65 -0.31 -11.35 2.53
CA ILE A 65 -1.15 -10.72 1.51
C ILE A 65 -1.84 -11.81 0.69
N ILE A 66 -3.11 -11.61 0.38
CA ILE A 66 -3.84 -12.40 -0.62
C ILE A 66 -4.16 -11.47 -1.78
N VAL A 67 -3.81 -11.87 -3.00
CA VAL A 67 -4.07 -11.11 -4.22
C VAL A 67 -5.15 -11.82 -5.02
N ASP A 68 -6.24 -11.13 -5.35
CA ASP A 68 -7.29 -11.59 -6.26
C ASP A 68 -7.15 -10.90 -7.62
N PHE A 69 -6.72 -11.65 -8.63
CA PHE A 69 -6.70 -11.21 -10.02
C PHE A 69 -8.07 -11.46 -10.65
N HIS A 70 -8.79 -10.38 -10.95
CA HIS A 70 -10.16 -10.39 -11.45
C HIS A 70 -10.32 -9.55 -12.73
N ALA A 71 -11.54 -9.56 -13.29
CA ALA A 71 -11.96 -8.63 -14.34
C ALA A 71 -13.46 -8.33 -14.19
N ASP A 72 -13.93 -7.19 -14.66
CA ASP A 72 -15.34 -6.78 -14.48
C ASP A 72 -16.31 -7.62 -15.32
N TRP A 73 -15.85 -8.13 -16.47
CA TRP A 73 -16.60 -9.02 -17.35
C TRP A 73 -16.65 -10.48 -16.86
N CYS A 74 -15.93 -10.82 -15.79
CA CYS A 74 -15.78 -12.18 -15.30
C CYS A 74 -16.91 -12.57 -14.34
N ARG A 75 -17.91 -13.31 -14.83
CA ARG A 75 -19.03 -13.82 -13.98
C ARG A 75 -18.57 -14.65 -12.77
N PRO A 76 -17.64 -15.62 -12.88
CA PRO A 76 -17.16 -16.36 -11.72
C PRO A 76 -16.45 -15.47 -10.68
N CYS A 77 -15.82 -14.37 -11.10
CA CYS A 77 -15.19 -13.42 -10.20
C CYS A 77 -16.23 -12.74 -9.28
N HIS A 78 -17.40 -12.37 -9.84
CA HIS A 78 -18.51 -11.81 -9.05
C HIS A 78 -19.05 -12.76 -7.97
N VAL A 79 -18.93 -14.08 -8.17
CA VAL A 79 -19.29 -15.08 -7.16
C VAL A 79 -18.21 -15.19 -6.08
N LEU A 80 -16.95 -15.17 -6.47
CA LEU A 80 -15.81 -15.31 -5.56
C LEU A 80 -15.61 -14.07 -4.68
N ASP A 81 -15.82 -12.88 -5.23
CA ASP A 81 -15.52 -11.60 -4.58
C ASP A 81 -16.14 -11.44 -3.17
N PRO A 82 -17.46 -11.61 -2.96
CA PRO A 82 -18.03 -11.49 -1.62
C PRO A 82 -17.47 -12.57 -0.67
N ILE A 83 -17.19 -13.77 -1.18
CA ILE A 83 -16.66 -14.88 -0.37
C ILE A 83 -15.26 -14.54 0.16
N ILE A 84 -14.33 -14.15 -0.73
CA ILE A 84 -12.96 -13.88 -0.33
C ILE A 84 -12.84 -12.65 0.57
N ARG A 85 -13.65 -11.61 0.31
CA ARG A 85 -13.74 -10.42 1.18
C ARG A 85 -14.20 -10.78 2.59
N ASP A 86 -15.25 -11.60 2.70
CA ASP A 86 -15.78 -12.03 4.00
C ASP A 86 -14.79 -12.90 4.77
N GLU A 87 -14.09 -13.84 4.12
CA GLU A 87 -13.10 -14.70 4.79
C GLU A 87 -11.86 -13.92 5.23
N VAL A 88 -11.38 -12.98 4.40
CA VAL A 88 -10.28 -12.08 4.78
C VAL A 88 -10.67 -11.22 5.98
N LYS A 89 -11.88 -10.64 5.96
CA LYS A 89 -12.40 -9.85 7.07
C LYS A 89 -12.54 -10.65 8.35
N GLN A 90 -13.06 -11.88 8.28
CA GLN A 90 -13.19 -12.78 9.43
C GLN A 90 -11.83 -13.22 10.00
N SER A 91 -10.85 -13.47 9.12
CA SER A 91 -9.49 -13.79 9.52
C SER A 91 -8.83 -12.63 10.29
N GLY A 92 -8.98 -11.41 9.78
CA GLY A 92 -8.40 -10.19 10.38
C GLY A 92 -6.87 -10.17 10.41
N ALA A 93 -6.21 -11.17 9.81
CA ALA A 93 -4.77 -11.39 9.87
C ALA A 93 -4.08 -11.29 8.50
N VAL A 94 -4.86 -11.17 7.42
CA VAL A 94 -4.36 -11.00 6.06
C VAL A 94 -4.97 -9.76 5.43
N THR A 95 -4.28 -9.17 4.47
CA THR A 95 -4.83 -8.10 3.63
C THR A 95 -5.20 -8.66 2.26
N LEU A 96 -6.36 -8.28 1.75
CA LEU A 96 -6.76 -8.56 0.37
C LEU A 96 -6.29 -7.43 -0.54
N ILE A 97 -5.57 -7.76 -1.59
CA ILE A 97 -5.25 -6.87 -2.70
C ILE A 97 -6.02 -7.37 -3.92
N ARG A 98 -6.70 -6.47 -4.61
CA ARG A 98 -7.43 -6.78 -5.83
C ARG A 98 -6.72 -6.18 -7.02
N VAL A 99 -6.60 -6.98 -8.08
CA VAL A 99 -5.94 -6.58 -9.32
C VAL A 99 -6.93 -6.82 -10.45
N ASN A 100 -7.44 -5.74 -11.04
CA ASN A 100 -8.14 -5.84 -12.31
C ASN A 100 -7.10 -6.06 -13.41
N VAL A 101 -7.18 -7.17 -14.13
CA VAL A 101 -6.20 -7.53 -15.18
C VAL A 101 -6.26 -6.60 -16.39
N ASP A 102 -7.39 -5.94 -16.63
CA ASP A 102 -7.56 -4.98 -17.72
C ASP A 102 -6.87 -3.64 -17.38
N ASP A 103 -6.94 -3.22 -16.12
CA ASP A 103 -6.32 -1.97 -15.64
C ASP A 103 -4.83 -2.14 -15.28
N CYS A 104 -4.41 -3.37 -14.96
CA CYS A 104 -3.05 -3.71 -14.54
C CYS A 104 -2.38 -4.74 -15.46
N PRO A 105 -2.24 -4.47 -16.78
CA PRO A 105 -1.74 -5.44 -17.74
C PRO A 105 -0.27 -5.82 -17.50
N LYS A 106 0.56 -4.94 -16.92
CA LYS A 106 1.96 -5.26 -16.62
C LYS A 106 2.05 -6.25 -15.49
N VAL A 107 1.31 -6.02 -14.40
CA VAL A 107 1.25 -6.95 -13.28
C VAL A 107 0.65 -8.29 -13.73
N ALA A 108 -0.45 -8.28 -14.49
CA ALA A 108 -1.05 -9.50 -15.02
C ALA A 108 -0.06 -10.32 -15.88
N SER A 109 0.73 -9.65 -16.73
CA SER A 109 1.77 -10.29 -17.52
C SER A 109 2.94 -10.81 -16.66
N GLU A 110 3.38 -10.07 -15.64
CA GLU A 110 4.48 -10.46 -14.74
C GLU A 110 4.16 -11.78 -14.02
N PHE A 111 2.91 -11.96 -13.60
CA PHE A 111 2.43 -13.18 -12.92
C PHE A 111 1.82 -14.22 -13.88
N GLN A 112 1.91 -14.00 -15.18
CA GLN A 112 1.42 -14.91 -16.23
C GLN A 112 -0.06 -15.30 -16.03
N ILE A 113 -0.91 -14.31 -15.73
CA ILE A 113 -2.34 -14.53 -15.50
C ILE A 113 -3.02 -14.88 -16.83
N ALA A 114 -3.24 -16.17 -17.06
CA ALA A 114 -3.88 -16.69 -18.27
C ALA A 114 -5.42 -16.74 -18.18
N SER A 115 -5.96 -16.71 -16.96
CA SER A 115 -7.39 -16.83 -16.70
C SER A 115 -7.74 -16.24 -15.34
N VAL A 116 -8.93 -15.63 -15.25
CA VAL A 116 -9.49 -15.07 -14.01
C VAL A 116 -10.76 -15.85 -13.58
N PRO A 117 -11.06 -15.93 -12.28
CA PRO A 117 -10.25 -15.41 -11.17
C PRO A 117 -9.00 -16.26 -10.92
N CYS A 118 -7.91 -15.61 -10.53
CA CYS A 118 -6.72 -16.27 -10.02
C CYS A 118 -6.35 -15.63 -8.69
N VAL A 119 -6.22 -16.42 -7.64
CA VAL A 119 -5.91 -15.92 -6.30
C VAL A 119 -4.54 -16.45 -5.88
N MET A 120 -3.68 -15.56 -5.39
CA MET A 120 -2.33 -15.89 -4.95
C MET A 120 -2.06 -15.38 -3.54
N ALA A 121 -1.42 -16.19 -2.70
CA ALA A 121 -0.91 -15.76 -1.42
C ALA A 121 0.53 -15.26 -1.56
N PHE A 122 0.85 -14.14 -0.90
CA PHE A 122 2.15 -13.50 -0.89
C PHE A 122 2.68 -13.36 0.53
N LYS A 123 3.99 -13.61 0.69
CA LYS A 123 4.73 -13.35 1.94
C LYS A 123 6.07 -12.69 1.58
N GLY A 124 6.32 -11.49 2.10
CA GLY A 124 7.54 -10.73 1.82
C GLY A 124 7.75 -10.45 0.33
N GLY A 125 6.69 -10.06 -0.39
CA GLY A 125 6.73 -9.76 -1.82
C GLY A 125 6.80 -10.96 -2.76
N LYS A 126 6.79 -12.19 -2.25
CA LYS A 126 6.89 -13.41 -3.07
C LYS A 126 5.60 -14.22 -3.05
N PRO A 127 5.14 -14.74 -4.19
CA PRO A 127 4.02 -15.68 -4.22
C PRO A 127 4.44 -17.00 -3.56
N VAL A 128 3.61 -17.52 -2.66
CA VAL A 128 3.88 -18.76 -1.91
C VAL A 128 2.84 -19.86 -2.16
N ASP A 129 1.66 -19.51 -2.67
CA ASP A 129 0.58 -20.44 -2.98
C ASP A 129 -0.44 -19.80 -3.92
N LYS A 130 -1.24 -20.59 -4.62
CA LYS A 130 -2.31 -20.06 -5.50
C LYS A 130 -3.44 -21.06 -5.77
N PHE A 131 -4.59 -20.53 -6.15
CA PHE A 131 -5.65 -21.28 -6.83
C PHE A 131 -6.20 -20.49 -8.02
N VAL A 132 -6.90 -21.19 -8.92
CA VAL A 132 -7.54 -20.62 -10.11
C VAL A 132 -8.99 -21.06 -10.16
N GLY A 133 -9.88 -20.14 -10.53
CA GLY A 133 -11.32 -20.37 -10.59
C GLY A 133 -12.05 -19.98 -9.30
N ALA A 134 -13.38 -19.94 -9.38
CA ALA A 134 -14.23 -19.66 -8.23
C ALA A 134 -14.37 -20.92 -7.38
N LEU A 135 -13.85 -20.86 -6.15
CA LEU A 135 -13.94 -21.95 -5.17
C LEU A 135 -15.13 -21.76 -4.22
N PRO A 136 -15.68 -22.86 -3.65
CA PRO A 136 -16.69 -22.76 -2.60
C PRO A 136 -16.11 -22.13 -1.33
N LYS A 137 -16.97 -21.51 -0.52
CA LYS A 137 -16.60 -20.78 0.71
C LYS A 137 -15.62 -21.51 1.62
N ASN A 138 -15.85 -22.80 1.88
CA ASN A 138 -14.97 -23.58 2.76
C ASN A 138 -13.53 -23.67 2.22
N ALA A 139 -13.36 -23.87 0.91
CA ALA A 139 -12.03 -23.94 0.31
C ALA A 139 -11.33 -22.57 0.30
N VAL A 140 -12.08 -21.48 0.13
CA VAL A 140 -11.54 -20.11 0.27
C VAL A 140 -11.11 -19.85 1.71
N LYS A 141 -11.93 -20.22 2.68
CA LYS A 141 -11.62 -20.14 4.11
C LYS A 141 -10.34 -20.89 4.45
N ASP A 142 -10.24 -22.15 4.05
CA ASP A 142 -9.06 -22.99 4.29
C ASP A 142 -7.80 -22.35 3.70
N PHE A 143 -7.91 -21.78 2.50
CA PHE A 143 -6.80 -21.06 1.84
C PHE A 143 -6.39 -19.81 2.64
N VAL A 144 -7.35 -18.99 3.09
CA VAL A 144 -7.09 -17.79 3.90
C VAL A 144 -6.44 -18.17 5.23
N GLU A 145 -7.00 -19.14 5.96
CA GLU A 145 -6.51 -19.57 7.27
C GLU A 145 -5.10 -20.16 7.19
N LYS A 146 -4.81 -20.98 6.16
CA LYS A 146 -3.47 -21.53 5.89
C LYS A 146 -2.40 -20.43 5.81
N HIS A 147 -2.75 -19.25 5.31
CA HIS A 147 -1.81 -18.15 5.09
C HIS A 147 -1.89 -17.03 6.13
N ALA A 148 -2.85 -17.07 7.06
CA ALA A 148 -3.09 -16.08 8.12
C ALA A 148 -2.02 -16.02 9.23
N GLY A 149 -0.85 -16.65 9.06
CA GLY A 149 0.24 -16.62 10.03
C GLY A 149 -0.05 -17.34 11.36
N ARG A 150 -1.16 -18.10 11.44
CA ARG A 150 -1.50 -18.96 12.57
C ARG A 150 -1.08 -20.40 12.28
N ALA A 151 0.22 -20.67 12.36
CA ALA A 151 0.79 -22.02 12.36
C ALA A 151 1.96 -22.08 13.36
#